data_AF-A0AAV9DX21-F1
#
_entry.id   AF-A0AAV9DX21-F1
#
_cell.length_a   1.000
_cell.length_b   1.000
_cell.length_c   1.000
_cell.angle_alpha   90.00
_cell.angle_beta   90.00
_cell.angle_gamma   90.00
#
_symmetry.space_group_name_H-M   'P 1'
#
loop_
_entity.id
_entity.type
_entity.pdbx_description
1 polymer ?
#
loop_
_entity_poly.entity_id
_entity_poly.type
_entity_poly.pdbx_seq_one_letter_code
_entity_poly.pdbx_strand_id
1 'polypeptide(L)' 'MLMVRKIVSLDNHIALACVVLKADARVLINRAHIECQSHRLTVENPVIVEYIPRYIAGLQQKDTQSGGVRP' A
#
# COMPACT_ATOMS: atom_id res chain seq x y z
N MET A 1 19.43 3.55 2.81
CA MET A 1 18.50 3.37 1.68
C MET A 1 18.24 1.88 1.46
N LEU A 2 17.15 1.32 2.01
CA LEU A 2 16.85 -0.11 1.83
C LEU A 2 16.25 -0.36 0.43
N MET A 3 16.77 -1.37 -0.26
CA MET A 3 16.27 -1.80 -1.56
C MET A 3 14.82 -2.29 -1.45
N VAL A 4 13.94 -1.85 -2.34
CA VAL A 4 12.58 -2.40 -2.43
C VAL A 4 12.70 -3.86 -2.86
N ARG A 5 12.26 -4.78 -1.99
CA ARG A 5 12.14 -6.20 -2.29
C ARG A 5 10.89 -6.41 -3.16
N LYS A 6 10.93 -7.41 -4.05
CA LYS A 6 9.78 -7.76 -4.90
C LYS A 6 8.58 -8.24 -4.10
N ILE A 7 8.79 -8.77 -2.90
CA ILE A 7 7.76 -9.18 -1.95
C ILE A 7 8.07 -8.50 -0.62
N VAL A 8 7.07 -7.88 0.00
CA VAL A 8 7.17 -7.16 1.26
C VAL A 8 6.03 -7.57 2.18
N SER A 9 6.34 -7.90 3.43
CA SER A 9 5.32 -8.16 4.46
C SER A 9 4.76 -6.82 4.93
N LEU A 10 3.44 -6.64 4.87
CA LEU A 10 2.76 -5.43 5.35
C LEU A 10 2.25 -5.58 6.79
N ASP A 11 1.80 -6.78 7.14
CA ASP A 11 1.41 -7.21 8.49
C ASP A 11 1.69 -8.71 8.64
N ASN A 12 1.43 -9.30 9.81
CA ASN A 12 1.69 -10.72 10.09
C ASN A 12 1.00 -11.69 9.10
N HIS A 13 -0.16 -11.31 8.58
CA HIS A 13 -1.00 -12.13 7.69
C HIS A 13 -1.16 -11.51 6.28
N ILE A 14 -0.41 -10.46 5.95
CA ILE A 14 -0.49 -9.77 4.65
C ILE A 14 0.89 -9.54 4.08
N ALA A 15 1.07 -9.96 2.83
CA ALA A 15 2.23 -9.63 2.01
C ALA A 15 1.79 -9.01 0.67
N LEU A 16 2.64 -8.15 0.13
CA LEU A 16 2.44 -7.47 -1.14
C LEU A 16 3.61 -7.78 -2.06
N ALA A 17 3.29 -8.17 -3.30
CA ALA A 17 4.27 -8.38 -4.35
C ALA A 17 4.18 -7.27 -5.41
N CYS A 18 5.33 -6.74 -5.83
CA CYS A 18 5.43 -5.67 -6.83
C CYS A 18 6.19 -6.15 -8.07
N VAL A 19 5.65 -5.82 -9.25
CA VAL A 19 6.27 -6.09 -10.57
C VAL A 19 6.74 -4.80 -11.27
N VAL A 20 6.41 -3.63 -10.71
CA VAL A 20 6.60 -2.28 -11.31
C VAL A 20 7.93 -1.62 -10.89
N LEU A 21 8.22 -0.47 -11.51
CA LEU A 21 9.23 0.54 -11.12
C LEU A 21 9.38 0.65 -9.59
N LYS A 22 10.60 0.41 -9.11
CA LYS A 22 10.92 0.36 -7.67
C LYS A 22 10.61 1.65 -6.91
N ALA A 23 10.62 2.80 -7.58
CA ALA A 23 10.36 4.10 -6.96
C ALA A 23 8.87 4.23 -6.57
N ASP A 24 7.97 4.00 -7.51
CA ASP A 24 6.52 4.10 -7.30
C ASP A 24 6.02 3.03 -6.32
N ALA A 25 6.57 1.81 -6.44
CA ALA A 25 6.30 0.72 -5.51
C ALA A 25 6.62 1.10 -4.06
N ARG A 26 7.70 1.84 -3.81
CA ARG A 26 8.10 2.27 -2.46
C ARG A 26 7.02 3.13 -1.80
N VAL A 27 6.43 4.05 -2.56
CA VAL A 27 5.39 4.95 -2.05
C VAL A 27 4.14 4.15 -1.68
N LEU A 28 3.70 3.23 -2.54
CA LEU A 28 2.53 2.39 -2.28
C LEU A 28 2.74 1.42 -1.11
N ILE A 29 3.92 0.79 -1.02
CA ILE A 29 4.28 -0.10 0.11
C ILE A 29 4.23 0.68 1.43
N ASN A 30 4.82 1.87 1.47
CA ASN A 30 4.82 2.69 2.69
C ASN A 30 3.41 3.11 3.09
N ARG A 31 2.57 3.53 2.14
CA ARG A 31 1.17 3.88 2.41
C ARG A 31 0.38 2.67 2.92
N ALA A 32 0.56 1.50 2.30
CA ALA A 32 -0.12 0.27 2.72
C ALA A 32 0.31 -0.20 4.13
N HIS A 33 1.59 -0.05 4.50
CA HIS A 33 2.05 -0.33 5.86
C HIS A 33 1.37 0.56 6.91
N ILE A 34 1.33 1.87 6.64
CA ILE A 34 0.69 2.84 7.53
C ILE A 34 -0.79 2.51 7.65
N GLU A 35 -1.45 2.15 6.55
CA GLU A 35 -2.86 1.77 6.56
C GLU A 35 -3.13 0.54 7.43
N CYS A 36 -2.34 -0.54 7.28
CA CYS A 36 -2.47 -1.73 8.13
C CYS A 36 -2.33 -1.40 9.63
N GLN A 37 -1.34 -0.57 9.97
CA GLN A 37 -1.08 -0.16 11.36
C GLN A 37 -2.21 0.73 11.89
N SER A 38 -2.63 1.73 11.12
CA SER A 38 -3.68 2.68 11.45
C SER A 38 -5.03 1.97 11.67
N HIS A 39 -5.38 1.06 10.77
CA HIS A 39 -6.61 0.27 10.89
C HIS A 39 -6.61 -0.56 12.17
N ARG A 40 -5.49 -1.21 12.52
CA ARG A 40 -5.41 -1.99 13.77
C ARG A 40 -5.51 -1.12 15.01
N LEU A 41 -5.01 0.12 14.98
CA LEU A 41 -5.15 1.07 16.09
C LEU A 41 -6.56 1.65 16.20
N THR A 42 -7.25 1.83 15.07
CA THR A 42 -8.56 2.50 15.02
C THR A 42 -9.73 1.55 15.20
N VAL A 43 -9.62 0.35 14.62
CA VAL A 43 -10.67 -0.67 14.56
C VAL A 43 -10.39 -1.85 15.51
N GLU A 44 -9.25 -1.81 16.22
CA GLU A 44 -8.74 -2.87 17.12
C GLU A 44 -8.52 -4.25 16.46
N ASN A 45 -8.78 -4.35 15.15
CA ASN A 45 -8.66 -5.58 14.38
C ASN A 45 -7.68 -5.39 13.19
N PRO A 46 -6.96 -6.46 12.81
CA PRO A 46 -6.16 -6.45 11.60
C PRO A 46 -7.02 -6.24 10.35
N VAL A 47 -6.45 -5.59 9.34
CA VAL A 47 -7.09 -5.46 8.01
C VAL A 47 -7.38 -6.82 7.40
N ILE A 48 -8.49 -6.97 6.68
CA ILE A 48 -8.74 -8.15 5.85
C ILE A 48 -7.97 -8.06 4.53
N VAL A 49 -7.65 -9.20 3.91
CA VAL A 49 -6.87 -9.26 2.66
C VAL A 49 -7.52 -8.42 1.55
N GLU A 50 -8.84 -8.43 1.45
CA GLU A 50 -9.61 -7.69 0.43
C GLU A 50 -9.55 -6.16 0.60
N TYR A 51 -9.23 -5.68 1.80
CA TYR A 51 -9.23 -4.26 2.12
C TYR A 51 -8.08 -3.52 1.44
N ILE A 52 -6.87 -4.08 1.50
CA ILE A 52 -5.64 -3.43 1.01
C ILE A 52 -5.66 -3.20 -0.51
N PRO A 53 -6.09 -4.15 -1.37
CA PRO A 53 -6.26 -3.88 -2.80
C PRO A 53 -7.21 -2.72 -3.08
N ARG A 54 -8.33 -2.61 -2.34
CA ARG A 54 -9.30 -1.52 -2.51
C ARG A 54 -8.70 -0.18 -2.10
N TYR A 55 -7.97 -0.14 -1.00
CA TYR A 55 -7.25 1.05 -0.53
C TYR A 55 -6.24 1.53 -1.59
N ILE A 56 -5.38 0.63 -2.09
CA ILE A 56 -4.36 0.96 -3.09
C ILE A 56 -5.02 1.43 -4.40
N ALA A 57 -6.06 0.74 -4.87
CA ALA A 57 -6.80 1.14 -6.07
C ALA A 57 -7.40 2.55 -5.91
N GLY A 58 -7.92 2.88 -4.72
CA GLY A 58 -8.43 4.22 -4.43
C GLY A 58 -7.35 5.31 -4.42
N LEU A 59 -6.13 5.00 -3.96
CA LEU A 59 -4.98 5.91 -4.06
C LEU A 59 -4.62 6.17 -5.53
N GLN A 60 -4.44 5.11 -6.30
CA GLN A 60 -4.06 5.22 -7.71
C GLN A 60 -5.15 5.93 -8.52
N GLN A 61 -6.43 5.65 -8.26
CA GLN A 61 -7.54 6.34 -8.90
C GLN A 61 -7.49 7.85 -8.64
N LYS A 62 -7.21 8.29 -7.41
CA LYS A 62 -7.07 9.72 -7.09
C LYS A 62 -5.94 10.38 -7.86
N ASP A 63 -4.80 9.68 -8.01
CA ASP A 63 -3.65 10.17 -8.78
C ASP A 63 -3.98 10.31 -10.28
N THR A 64 -4.96 9.56 -10.81
CA THR A 64 -5.47 9.73 -12.19
C THR A 64 -6.47 10.87 -12.37
N GLN A 65 -7.11 11.32 -11.28
CA GLN A 65 -8.18 12.32 -11.33
C GLN A 65 -7.73 13.71 -10.86
N SER A 66 -6.50 13.82 -10.34
CA SER A 66 -5.94 15.06 -9.82
C SER A 66 -4.95 15.67 -10.81
N GLY A 67 -5.15 16.94 -11.14
CA GLY A 67 -4.22 17.68 -12.01
C GLY A 67 -2.84 17.85 -11.36
N GLY A 68 -1.76 17.65 -12.13
CA GLY A 68 -0.39 17.81 -11.64
C GLY A 68 0.18 16.60 -10.88
N VAL A 69 -0.53 15.47 -10.87
CA VAL A 69 -0.10 14.22 -10.23
C VAL A 69 0.15 13.15 -11.30
N ARG A 70 1.05 12.22 -11.01
CA ARG A 70 1.41 11.12 -11.91
C ARG A 70 0.76 9.81 -11.41
N PRO A 71 0.14 9.01 -12.31
CA PRO A 71 -0.34 7.66 -12.02
C PRO A 71 0.76 6.64 -11.72
#